data_AF-E7N8A6-F1
#
_entry.id   AF-E7N8A6-F1
#
_cell.length_a   1.000
_cell.length_b   1.000
_cell.length_c   1.000
_cell.angle_alpha   90.00
_cell.angle_beta   90.00
_cell.angle_gamma   90.00
#
_symmetry.space_group_name_H-M   'P 1'
#
loop_
_entity.id
_entity.type
_entity.pdbx_description
1 polymer ?
#
loop_
_entity_poly.entity_id
_entity_poly.type
_entity_poly.pdbx_seq_one_letter_code
_entity_poly.pdbx_strand_id
1 'polypeptide(L)'
;MPGGFVLHDAGRYRCGVFERRRRLLDSMTGSMSLMSVPTYLLVDGENIDATLGMSVLGRRPEPEERPRWDRVLAYCDELSSADATEGEGDEARALFFLNATSGHMPMSFIQALLAMDYRPVPLAGSGSNEEKVVDIGIQRTLEALAERVESGQEAHVLLGSHDGDYIPHIERLLQAGAKVGILCFREFLNAQLAGLEGEGLTIYDLESDVKAFTIPLPRVCIIPLEDFDPLAFL
;
A
#
# COMPACT_ATOMS: atom_id res chain seq x y z
N MET A 1 42.81 41.04 15.55
CA MET A 1 43.12 40.00 16.57
C MET A 1 42.29 40.28 17.81
N PRO A 2 41.59 39.31 18.42
CA PRO A 2 40.55 38.43 17.87
C PRO A 2 39.22 38.56 18.67
N GLY A 3 38.06 38.27 18.04
CA GLY A 3 37.19 37.14 18.43
C GLY A 3 35.92 37.64 19.12
N GLY A 4 34.71 37.15 18.90
CA GLY A 4 34.21 36.03 18.11
C GLY A 4 32.68 36.05 18.04
N PHE A 5 32.17 35.24 17.13
CA PHE A 5 30.80 34.79 16.86
C PHE A 5 29.83 34.71 18.05
N VAL A 6 28.54 35.04 17.82
CA VAL A 6 27.40 34.10 17.97
C VAL A 6 26.29 34.50 16.98
N LEU A 7 26.11 33.71 15.92
CA LEU A 7 24.86 33.60 15.15
C LEU A 7 24.14 32.36 15.67
N HIS A 8 22.89 32.53 16.12
CA HIS A 8 22.02 31.44 16.53
C HIS A 8 21.51 30.72 15.27
N ASP A 9 22.01 29.51 15.04
CA ASP A 9 21.56 28.59 14.00
C ASP A 9 20.37 27.75 14.51
N ALA A 10 19.40 27.53 13.63
CA ALA A 10 18.16 26.84 13.91
C ALA A 10 18.40 25.32 13.92
N GLY A 11 18.13 24.69 15.07
CA GLY A 11 18.29 23.26 15.27
C GLY A 11 17.39 22.43 14.36
N ARG A 12 18.00 21.76 13.38
CA ARG A 12 17.44 20.57 12.72
C ARG A 12 17.43 19.40 13.73
N TYR A 13 16.24 18.92 14.07
CA TYR A 13 16.06 17.61 14.67
C TYR A 13 16.35 16.54 13.62
N ARG A 14 17.55 15.95 13.63
CA ARG A 14 17.86 14.69 12.96
C ARG A 14 17.47 13.55 13.90
N CYS A 15 16.36 12.86 13.60
CA CYS A 15 16.09 11.55 14.19
C CYS A 15 16.90 10.53 13.39
N GLY A 16 18.03 10.11 13.96
CA GLY A 16 18.87 9.05 13.41
C GLY A 16 18.53 7.73 14.08
N VAL A 17 17.84 6.85 13.35
CA VAL A 17 17.86 5.41 13.57
C VAL A 17 17.65 4.78 12.19
N PHE A 18 18.74 4.36 11.53
CA PHE A 18 18.82 3.24 10.56
C PHE A 18 20.22 3.26 9.94
N GLU A 19 21.23 2.93 10.76
CA GLU A 19 22.57 2.58 10.29
C GLU A 19 23.02 1.29 10.95
N ARG A 20 22.95 0.19 10.19
CA ARG A 20 23.65 -1.13 10.26
C ARG A 20 22.70 -2.19 9.67
N ARG A 21 23.02 -2.99 8.65
CA ARG A 21 24.28 -3.64 8.26
C ARG A 21 24.27 -3.92 6.75
N ARG A 22 25.27 -3.45 6.01
CA ARG A 22 25.79 -4.17 4.83
C ARG A 22 27.27 -3.84 4.71
N ARG A 23 28.14 -4.79 5.11
CA ARG A 23 29.56 -4.76 4.76
C ARG A 23 29.90 -6.06 4.06
N LEU A 24 30.32 -5.88 2.81
CA LEU A 24 31.45 -6.52 2.14
C LEU A 24 31.37 -8.04 1.93
N LEU A 25 30.95 -8.42 0.72
CA LEU A 25 31.70 -9.10 -0.36
C LEU A 25 30.74 -8.99 -1.57
N ASP A 26 31.02 -8.18 -2.60
CA ASP A 26 31.77 -8.68 -3.76
C ASP A 26 32.41 -7.55 -4.57
N SER A 27 33.63 -7.85 -5.00
CA SER A 27 34.44 -7.08 -5.93
C SER A 27 34.32 -7.72 -7.31
N MET A 28 33.95 -6.90 -8.30
CA MET A 28 34.30 -7.03 -9.72
C MET A 28 33.97 -8.35 -10.41
N THR A 29 32.75 -8.44 -10.93
CA THR A 29 32.45 -8.91 -12.30
C THR A 29 31.03 -8.46 -12.62
N GLY A 30 30.82 -7.87 -13.80
CA GLY A 30 29.53 -7.35 -14.22
C GLY A 30 28.51 -8.48 -14.35
N SER A 31 27.72 -8.69 -13.31
CA SER A 31 26.44 -9.37 -13.37
C SER A 31 25.39 -8.27 -13.33
N MET A 32 24.58 -8.13 -14.38
CA MET A 32 23.28 -7.47 -14.25
C MET A 32 22.53 -8.33 -13.24
N SER A 33 22.57 -7.93 -11.97
CA SER A 33 21.69 -8.48 -10.94
C SER A 33 20.30 -8.43 -11.54
N LEU A 34 19.69 -9.61 -11.75
CA LEU A 34 18.25 -9.73 -11.89
C LEU A 34 17.68 -9.32 -10.53
N MET A 35 17.64 -8.01 -10.28
CA MET A 35 17.05 -7.48 -9.06
C MET A 35 15.57 -7.80 -9.14
N SER A 36 15.04 -8.44 -8.11
CA SER A 36 13.60 -8.63 -7.98
C SER A 36 12.88 -7.29 -8.13
N VAL A 37 11.74 -7.31 -8.82
CA VAL A 37 10.92 -6.12 -9.00
C VAL A 37 10.42 -5.68 -7.64
N PRO A 38 10.76 -4.47 -7.15
CA PRO A 38 10.34 -4.03 -5.84
C PRO A 38 8.82 -3.86 -5.80
N THR A 39 8.18 -4.55 -4.85
CA THR A 39 6.74 -4.43 -4.59
C THR A 39 6.46 -3.34 -3.56
N TYR A 40 5.53 -2.43 -3.86
CA TYR A 40 5.09 -1.35 -2.98
C TYR A 40 3.60 -1.52 -2.71
N LEU A 41 3.23 -1.69 -1.44
CA LEU A 41 1.83 -1.73 -1.01
C LEU A 41 1.47 -0.37 -0.40
N LEU A 42 0.50 0.33 -0.99
CA LEU A 42 -0.04 1.60 -0.50
C LEU A 42 -1.44 1.35 0.06
N VAL A 43 -1.66 1.59 1.35
CA VAL A 43 -2.95 1.32 2.00
C VAL A 43 -3.66 2.61 2.40
N ASP A 44 -4.86 2.77 1.87
CA ASP A 44 -5.85 3.75 2.31
C ASP A 44 -6.78 3.09 3.36
N GLY A 45 -6.30 3.03 4.60
CA GLY A 45 -7.02 2.30 5.65
C GLY A 45 -8.39 2.89 5.98
N GLU A 46 -8.56 4.21 5.83
CA GLU A 46 -9.83 4.89 6.08
C GLU A 46 -10.85 4.53 4.99
N ASN A 47 -10.44 4.51 3.72
CA ASN A 47 -11.31 4.07 2.63
C ASN A 47 -11.74 2.60 2.80
N ILE A 48 -10.83 1.69 3.15
CA ILE A 48 -11.16 0.27 3.37
C ILE A 48 -12.12 0.11 4.57
N ASP A 49 -11.85 0.74 5.71
CA ASP A 49 -12.71 0.66 6.92
C ASP A 49 -14.09 1.29 6.66
N ALA A 50 -14.14 2.39 5.91
CA ALA A 50 -15.38 3.06 5.53
C ALA A 50 -16.24 2.20 4.59
N THR A 51 -15.65 1.61 3.54
CA THR A 51 -16.40 0.73 2.62
C THR A 51 -16.89 -0.53 3.33
N LEU A 52 -16.05 -1.15 4.17
CA LEU A 52 -16.45 -2.30 4.99
C LEU A 52 -17.61 -1.92 5.93
N GLY A 53 -17.49 -0.80 6.64
CA GLY A 53 -18.51 -0.40 7.59
C GLY A 53 -19.84 0.00 6.92
N MET A 54 -19.77 0.89 5.94
CA MET A 54 -20.97 1.50 5.36
C MET A 54 -21.64 0.61 4.31
N SER A 55 -20.85 -0.04 3.45
CA SER A 55 -21.38 -0.74 2.27
C SER A 55 -21.56 -2.25 2.51
N VAL A 56 -20.72 -2.86 3.35
CA VAL A 56 -20.80 -4.31 3.65
C VAL A 56 -21.62 -4.58 4.92
N LEU A 57 -21.28 -3.92 6.03
CA LEU A 57 -21.89 -4.22 7.33
C LEU A 57 -23.10 -3.33 7.67
N GLY A 58 -23.22 -2.15 7.07
CA GLY A 58 -24.20 -1.14 7.43
C GLY A 58 -24.00 -0.54 8.84
N ARG A 59 -22.83 -0.75 9.44
CA ARG A 59 -22.42 -0.22 10.76
C ARG A 59 -20.91 -0.17 10.87
N ARG A 60 -20.39 0.49 11.91
CA ARG A 60 -18.95 0.47 12.19
C ARG A 60 -18.47 -0.99 12.39
N PRO A 61 -17.38 -1.42 11.74
CA PRO A 61 -16.83 -2.76 11.90
C PRO A 61 -16.25 -2.93 13.31
N GLU A 62 -16.48 -4.11 13.89
CA GLU A 62 -15.78 -4.54 15.10
C GLU A 62 -14.34 -4.94 14.77
N PRO A 63 -13.41 -4.96 15.75
CA PRO A 63 -12.02 -5.34 15.51
C PRO A 63 -11.83 -6.68 14.80
N GLU A 64 -12.68 -7.68 15.10
CA GLU A 64 -12.61 -9.02 14.52
C GLU A 64 -13.12 -9.08 13.07
N GLU A 65 -13.91 -8.10 12.64
CA GLU A 65 -14.48 -8.00 11.29
C GLU A 65 -13.56 -7.23 10.34
N ARG A 66 -12.52 -6.59 10.87
CA ARG A 66 -11.55 -5.82 10.08
C ARG A 66 -10.57 -6.74 9.36
N PRO A 67 -9.97 -6.26 8.25
CA PRO A 67 -8.93 -6.99 7.56
C PRO A 67 -7.76 -7.29 8.50
N ARG A 68 -7.27 -8.52 8.43
CA ARG A 68 -6.00 -8.96 9.00
C ARG A 68 -4.87 -8.46 8.11
N TRP A 69 -4.34 -7.29 8.45
CA TRP A 69 -3.25 -6.64 7.69
C TRP A 69 -2.01 -7.53 7.57
N ASP A 70 -1.75 -8.40 8.55
CA ASP A 70 -0.72 -9.43 8.47
C ASP A 70 -0.91 -10.37 7.26
N ARG A 71 -2.16 -10.76 6.96
CA ARG A 71 -2.47 -11.59 5.78
C ARG A 71 -2.37 -10.82 4.48
N VAL A 72 -2.75 -9.54 4.50
CA VAL A 72 -2.65 -8.66 3.33
C VAL A 72 -1.18 -8.52 2.92
N LEU A 73 -0.29 -8.26 3.87
CA LEU A 73 1.14 -8.17 3.59
C LEU A 73 1.72 -9.50 3.11
N ALA A 74 1.40 -10.61 3.78
CA ALA A 74 1.87 -11.94 3.37
C ALA A 74 1.48 -12.28 1.92
N TYR A 75 0.25 -11.96 1.52
CA TYR A 75 -0.19 -12.13 0.13
C TYR A 75 0.61 -11.26 -0.85
N CYS A 76 0.94 -10.02 -0.47
CA CYS A 76 1.78 -9.15 -1.30
C CYS A 76 3.23 -9.67 -1.41
N ASP A 77 3.77 -10.27 -0.35
CA ASP A 77 5.09 -10.90 -0.36
C ASP A 77 5.11 -12.15 -1.26
N GLU A 78 4.03 -12.93 -1.26
CA GLU A 78 3.85 -14.05 -2.17
C GLU A 78 3.81 -13.59 -3.64
N LEU A 79 3.07 -12.51 -3.95
CA LEU A 79 3.08 -11.90 -5.28
C LEU A 79 4.48 -11.40 -5.68
N SER A 80 5.20 -10.78 -4.76
CA SER A 80 6.57 -10.30 -4.98
C SER A 80 7.53 -11.47 -5.30
N SER A 81 7.33 -12.61 -4.62
CA SER A 81 8.18 -13.79 -4.74
C SER A 81 7.87 -14.64 -5.99
N ALA A 82 6.61 -14.65 -6.45
CA ALA A 82 6.18 -15.43 -7.61
C ALA A 82 6.90 -15.02 -8.92
N ASP A 83 7.30 -13.75 -9.01
CA ASP A 83 8.05 -13.21 -10.15
C ASP A 83 9.58 -13.26 -9.98
N ALA A 84 10.07 -13.68 -8.81
CA ALA A 84 11.48 -13.73 -8.49
C ALA A 84 12.07 -15.13 -8.75
N THR A 85 13.35 -15.17 -9.16
CA THR A 85 14.13 -16.42 -9.14
C THR A 85 14.20 -16.94 -7.70
N GLU A 86 14.17 -18.27 -7.51
CA GLU A 86 14.23 -18.88 -6.17
C GLU A 86 15.33 -18.25 -5.29
N GLY A 87 14.92 -17.56 -4.22
CA GLY A 87 15.83 -16.91 -3.26
C GLY A 87 16.10 -15.42 -3.48
N GLU A 88 15.48 -14.76 -4.45
CA GLU A 88 15.70 -13.32 -4.76
C GLU A 88 14.51 -12.39 -4.46
N GLY A 89 13.38 -12.89 -3.95
CA GLY A 89 12.21 -12.07 -3.65
C GLY A 89 12.51 -10.95 -2.63
N ASP A 90 12.24 -9.70 -3.00
CA ASP A 90 12.23 -8.57 -2.07
C ASP A 90 10.89 -8.55 -1.31
N GLU A 91 10.95 -8.39 0.01
CA GLU A 91 9.76 -8.16 0.85
C GLU A 91 9.01 -6.90 0.38
N ALA A 92 7.67 -6.96 0.38
CA ALA A 92 6.84 -5.86 -0.05
C ALA A 92 6.99 -4.67 0.90
N ARG A 93 7.20 -3.49 0.32
CA ARG A 93 7.32 -2.23 1.05
C ARG A 93 5.92 -1.68 1.36
N ALA A 94 5.41 -2.03 2.53
CA ALA A 94 4.06 -1.66 2.94
C ALA A 94 4.00 -0.28 3.61
N LEU A 95 3.26 0.64 3.00
CA LEU A 95 3.01 2.01 3.46
C LEU A 95 1.53 2.14 3.87
N PHE A 96 1.30 2.55 5.11
CA PHE A 96 -0.05 2.75 5.63
C PHE A 96 -0.30 4.23 5.89
N PHE A 97 -1.17 4.87 5.13
CA PHE A 97 -1.40 6.31 5.20
C PHE A 97 -2.44 6.66 6.26
N LEU A 98 -2.15 7.67 7.07
CA LEU A 98 -2.98 8.07 8.22
C LEU A 98 -3.19 9.58 8.24
N ASN A 99 -4.42 10.02 8.48
CA ASN A 99 -4.70 11.42 8.73
C ASN A 99 -4.30 11.81 10.17
N ALA A 100 -3.37 12.75 10.28
CA ALA A 100 -2.82 13.28 11.52
C ALA A 100 -3.12 14.78 11.70
N THR A 101 -4.04 15.36 10.91
CA THR A 101 -4.35 16.80 10.90
C THR A 101 -4.84 17.32 12.26
N SER A 102 -5.53 16.49 13.03
CA SER A 102 -5.98 16.82 14.39
C SER A 102 -4.84 16.82 15.44
N GLY A 103 -3.65 16.33 15.09
CA GLY A 103 -2.55 16.07 16.01
C GLY A 103 -2.74 14.85 16.91
N HIS A 104 -3.90 14.17 16.83
CA HIS A 104 -4.17 12.96 17.60
C HIS A 104 -3.85 11.71 16.78
N MET A 105 -2.98 10.86 17.32
CA MET A 105 -2.55 9.60 16.68
C MET A 105 -2.97 8.39 17.51
N PRO A 106 -3.64 7.38 16.93
CA PRO A 106 -4.01 6.16 17.64
C PRO A 106 -2.77 5.28 17.85
N MET A 107 -2.01 5.53 18.93
CA MET A 107 -0.71 4.92 19.17
C MET A 107 -0.73 3.38 19.22
N SER A 108 -1.79 2.77 19.76
CA SER A 108 -1.93 1.31 19.78
C SER A 108 -2.04 0.72 18.37
N PHE A 109 -2.77 1.40 17.48
CA PHE A 109 -2.89 0.99 16.08
C PHE A 109 -1.56 1.14 15.33
N ILE A 110 -0.84 2.26 15.56
CA ILE A 110 0.49 2.48 14.98
C ILE A 110 1.49 1.42 15.43
N GLN A 111 1.48 1.07 16.71
CA GLN A 111 2.33 0.01 17.25
C GLN A 111 2.00 -1.35 16.62
N ALA A 112 0.72 -1.65 16.39
CA ALA A 112 0.31 -2.86 15.70
C ALA A 112 0.83 -2.89 14.25
N LEU A 113 0.70 -1.77 13.50
CA LEU A 113 1.24 -1.65 12.14
C LEU A 113 2.75 -1.92 12.11
N LEU A 114 3.51 -1.28 13.00
CA LEU A 114 4.96 -1.47 13.10
C LEU A 114 5.34 -2.92 13.46
N ALA A 115 4.54 -3.60 14.29
CA ALA A 115 4.77 -4.99 14.65
C ALA A 115 4.46 -5.98 13.50
N MET A 116 3.72 -5.53 12.48
CA MET A 116 3.41 -6.26 11.26
C MET A 116 4.25 -5.76 10.07
N ASP A 117 5.35 -5.06 10.33
CA ASP A 117 6.27 -4.52 9.31
C ASP A 117 5.65 -3.52 8.30
N TYR A 118 4.47 -2.98 8.62
CA TYR A 118 3.96 -1.80 7.93
C TYR A 118 4.72 -0.56 8.39
N ARG A 119 4.99 0.34 7.45
CA ARG A 119 5.47 1.69 7.72
C ARG A 119 4.29 2.67 7.77
N PRO A 120 3.92 3.18 8.97
CA PRO A 120 2.89 4.20 9.08
C PRO A 120 3.38 5.52 8.50
N VAL A 121 2.52 6.20 7.72
CA VAL A 121 2.75 7.49 7.09
C VAL A 121 1.70 8.49 7.59
N PRO A 122 1.90 9.10 8.77
CA PRO A 122 1.02 10.13 9.28
C PRO A 122 1.19 11.43 8.48
N LEU A 123 0.09 11.97 7.95
CA LEU A 123 0.06 13.20 7.16
C LEU A 123 -0.86 14.22 7.80
N ALA A 124 -0.40 15.46 7.90
CA ALA A 124 -1.15 16.56 8.47
C ALA A 124 -1.31 17.68 7.44
N GLY A 125 -2.54 18.16 7.30
CA GLY A 125 -2.88 19.26 6.41
C GLY A 125 -2.64 20.62 7.05
N SER A 126 -2.95 21.67 6.30
CA SER A 126 -2.85 23.07 6.72
C SER A 126 -3.85 23.49 7.81
N GLY A 127 -4.76 22.59 8.20
CA GLY A 127 -5.78 22.81 9.23
C GLY A 127 -7.19 23.05 8.68
N SER A 128 -7.40 23.03 7.36
CA SER A 128 -8.73 22.91 6.76
C SER A 128 -9.19 21.45 6.80
N ASN A 129 -10.39 21.19 7.30
CA ASN A 129 -10.97 19.83 7.36
C ASN A 129 -11.33 19.26 5.98
N GLU A 130 -11.18 20.05 4.91
CA GLU A 130 -11.46 19.64 3.52
C GLU A 130 -10.23 19.04 2.82
N GLU A 131 -9.04 19.16 3.42
CA GLU A 131 -7.83 18.61 2.84
C GLU A 131 -7.81 17.09 3.00
N LYS A 132 -8.03 16.37 1.90
CA LYS A 132 -7.90 14.92 1.78
C LYS A 132 -6.42 14.47 1.85
N VAL A 133 -5.79 14.65 3.01
CA VAL A 133 -4.33 14.48 3.18
C VAL A 133 -3.83 13.07 2.87
N VAL A 134 -4.66 12.05 3.15
CA VAL A 134 -4.34 10.65 2.86
C VAL A 134 -4.31 10.43 1.35
N ASP A 135 -5.37 10.83 0.63
CA ASP A 135 -5.46 10.74 -0.82
C ASP A 135 -4.30 11.48 -1.49
N ILE A 136 -4.02 12.71 -1.07
CA ILE A 136 -2.91 13.52 -1.58
C ILE A 136 -1.56 12.81 -1.34
N GLY A 137 -1.39 12.19 -0.18
CA GLY A 137 -0.19 11.43 0.15
C GLY A 137 0.04 10.22 -0.75
N ILE A 138 -1.02 9.46 -1.00
CA ILE A 138 -1.01 8.31 -1.89
C ILE A 138 -0.74 8.77 -3.32
N GLN A 139 -1.46 9.77 -3.82
CA GLN A 139 -1.27 10.35 -5.16
C GLN A 139 0.18 10.78 -5.41
N ARG A 140 0.79 11.52 -4.47
CA ARG A 140 2.20 11.92 -4.56
C ARG A 140 3.16 10.73 -4.54
N THR A 141 2.80 9.67 -3.83
CA THR A 141 3.61 8.45 -3.79
C THR A 141 3.52 7.69 -5.11
N LEU A 142 2.33 7.57 -5.69
CA LEU A 142 2.10 6.99 -7.01
C LEU A 142 2.83 7.77 -8.11
N GLU A 143 2.80 9.11 -8.05
CA GLU A 143 3.54 9.97 -8.97
C GLU A 143 5.06 9.73 -8.88
N ALA A 144 5.62 9.70 -7.67
CA ALA A 144 7.04 9.40 -7.48
C ALA A 144 7.43 7.98 -7.95
N LEU A 145 6.51 7.01 -7.87
CA LEU A 145 6.73 5.67 -8.41
C LEU A 145 6.69 5.69 -9.95
N ALA A 146 5.75 6.42 -10.56
CA ALA A 146 5.68 6.56 -12.01
C ALA A 146 6.95 7.18 -12.58
N GLU A 147 7.48 8.24 -11.97
CA GLU A 147 8.75 8.86 -12.38
C GLU A 147 9.92 7.87 -12.34
N ARG A 148 9.94 6.98 -11.34
CA ARG A 148 10.97 5.93 -11.25
C ARG A 148 10.84 4.93 -12.39
N VAL A 149 9.61 4.50 -12.69
CA VAL A 149 9.37 3.56 -13.80
C VAL A 149 9.73 4.18 -15.14
N GLU A 150 9.33 5.43 -15.37
CA GLU A 150 9.69 6.22 -16.55
C GLU A 150 11.22 6.39 -16.69
N SER A 151 11.96 6.42 -15.58
CA SER A 151 13.43 6.46 -15.58
C SER A 151 14.12 5.11 -15.86
N GLY A 152 13.35 4.05 -16.09
CA GLY A 152 13.83 2.71 -16.45
C GLY A 152 13.95 1.74 -15.27
N GLN A 153 13.34 2.05 -14.11
CA GLN A 153 13.28 1.13 -12.98
C GLN A 153 12.03 0.25 -13.06
N GLU A 154 12.10 -0.99 -12.62
CA GLU A 154 10.89 -1.81 -12.49
C GLU A 154 10.20 -1.53 -11.15
N ALA A 155 8.87 -1.62 -11.12
CA ALA A 155 8.09 -1.54 -9.90
C ALA A 155 6.79 -2.35 -10.03
N HIS A 156 6.42 -2.99 -8.93
CA HIS A 156 5.10 -3.58 -8.74
C HIS A 156 4.36 -2.75 -7.68
N VAL A 157 3.23 -2.16 -8.05
CA VAL A 157 2.47 -1.23 -7.20
C VAL A 157 1.13 -1.84 -6.86
N LEU A 158 0.88 -2.00 -5.57
CA LEU A 158 -0.36 -2.52 -5.02
C LEU A 158 -1.06 -1.41 -4.24
N LEU A 159 -2.30 -1.10 -4.58
CA LEU A 159 -3.09 -0.06 -3.92
C LEU A 159 -4.30 -0.66 -3.22
N GLY A 160 -4.40 -0.52 -1.90
CA GLY A 160 -5.59 -0.87 -1.13
C GLY A 160 -6.56 0.31 -1.05
N SER A 161 -7.52 0.40 -1.99
CA SER A 161 -8.57 1.43 -2.00
C SER A 161 -9.69 1.07 -2.99
N HIS A 162 -10.82 1.77 -2.89
CA HIS A 162 -11.95 1.71 -3.82
C HIS A 162 -12.12 2.99 -4.66
N ASP A 163 -11.39 4.06 -4.32
CA ASP A 163 -11.65 5.41 -4.85
C ASP A 163 -11.15 5.59 -6.29
N GLY A 164 -11.94 6.28 -7.11
CA GLY A 164 -11.59 6.66 -8.48
C GLY A 164 -10.62 7.85 -8.56
N ASP A 165 -10.39 8.57 -7.46
CA ASP A 165 -9.46 9.71 -7.41
C ASP A 165 -8.00 9.32 -7.79
N TYR A 166 -7.67 8.03 -7.79
CA TYR A 166 -6.35 7.50 -8.17
C TYR A 166 -6.20 7.16 -9.65
N ILE A 167 -7.28 7.11 -10.44
CA ILE A 167 -7.27 6.64 -11.84
C ILE A 167 -6.15 7.27 -12.70
N PRO A 168 -5.96 8.60 -12.74
CA PRO A 168 -4.91 9.18 -13.59
C PRO A 168 -3.49 8.70 -13.24
N HIS A 169 -3.26 8.35 -11.97
CA HIS A 169 -1.97 7.89 -11.47
C HIS A 169 -1.75 6.41 -11.80
N ILE A 170 -2.82 5.60 -11.72
CA ILE A 170 -2.81 4.19 -12.11
C ILE A 170 -2.60 4.04 -13.62
N GLU A 171 -3.32 4.81 -14.44
CA GLU A 171 -3.14 4.85 -15.89
C GLU A 171 -1.68 5.20 -16.25
N ARG A 172 -1.11 6.24 -15.62
CA ARG A 172 0.29 6.63 -15.85
C ARG A 172 1.26 5.51 -15.51
N LEU A 173 1.07 4.80 -14.39
CA LEU A 173 1.90 3.66 -14.00
C LEU A 173 1.81 2.50 -14.99
N LEU A 174 0.59 2.14 -15.42
CA LEU A 174 0.36 1.11 -16.43
C LEU A 174 1.03 1.47 -17.76
N GLN A 175 0.87 2.71 -18.21
CA GLN A 175 1.51 3.23 -19.44
C GLN A 175 3.04 3.24 -19.35
N ALA A 176 3.60 3.51 -18.17
CA ALA A 176 5.03 3.44 -17.91
C ALA A 176 5.57 1.99 -17.89
N GLY A 177 4.69 0.98 -17.84
CA GLY A 177 5.05 -0.44 -17.82
C GLY A 177 5.20 -1.03 -16.42
N ALA A 178 4.71 -0.36 -15.37
CA ALA A 178 4.66 -0.92 -14.03
C ALA A 178 3.64 -2.06 -13.95
N LYS A 179 3.89 -3.07 -13.11
CA LYS A 179 2.83 -3.98 -12.69
C LYS A 179 1.96 -3.26 -11.68
N VAL A 180 0.64 -3.22 -11.87
CA VAL A 180 -0.26 -2.51 -10.96
C VAL A 180 -1.40 -3.43 -10.54
N GLY A 181 -1.66 -3.48 -9.24
CA GLY A 181 -2.79 -4.19 -8.68
C GLY A 181 -3.56 -3.37 -7.65
N ILE A 182 -4.85 -3.70 -7.47
CA ILE A 182 -5.72 -3.06 -6.50
C ILE A 182 -6.30 -4.10 -5.56
N LEU A 183 -6.19 -3.85 -4.25
CA LEU A 183 -6.83 -4.65 -3.22
C LEU A 183 -8.11 -3.96 -2.76
N CYS A 184 -9.25 -4.59 -3.02
CA CYS A 184 -10.56 -3.99 -2.75
C CYS A 184 -11.64 -5.06 -2.51
N PHE A 185 -12.87 -4.62 -2.30
CA PHE A 185 -14.08 -5.40 -2.54
C PHE A 185 -14.56 -5.10 -3.96
N ARG A 186 -14.57 -6.09 -4.85
CA ARG A 186 -14.78 -5.89 -6.30
C ARG A 186 -16.07 -5.13 -6.63
N GLU A 187 -17.13 -5.36 -5.86
CA GLU A 187 -18.46 -4.79 -6.10
C GLU A 187 -18.57 -3.31 -5.74
N PHE A 188 -17.63 -2.81 -4.94
CA PHE A 188 -17.59 -1.43 -4.49
C PHE A 188 -16.46 -0.63 -5.14
N LEU A 189 -15.66 -1.27 -6.00
CA LEU A 189 -14.63 -0.58 -6.76
C LEU A 189 -15.26 0.40 -7.76
N ASN A 190 -14.67 1.57 -7.92
CA ASN A 190 -15.08 2.52 -8.93
C ASN A 190 -15.09 1.87 -10.33
N ALA A 191 -16.18 2.06 -11.09
CA ALA A 191 -16.38 1.39 -12.38
C ALA A 191 -15.33 1.75 -13.45
N GLN A 192 -14.80 2.97 -13.44
CA GLN A 192 -13.73 3.36 -14.36
C GLN A 192 -12.41 2.69 -13.97
N LEU A 193 -12.13 2.62 -12.68
CA LEU A 193 -10.96 1.93 -12.14
C LEU A 193 -11.03 0.42 -12.43
N ALA A 194 -12.20 -0.20 -12.30
CA ALA A 194 -12.43 -1.58 -12.71
C ALA A 194 -12.22 -1.79 -14.21
N GLY A 195 -12.60 -0.81 -15.04
CA GLY A 195 -12.39 -0.85 -16.49
C GLY A 195 -10.92 -0.94 -16.91
N LEU A 196 -9.98 -0.52 -16.06
CA LEU A 196 -8.54 -0.61 -16.33
C LEU A 196 -7.99 -2.04 -16.28
N GLU A 197 -8.78 -3.06 -15.89
CA GLU A 197 -8.37 -4.46 -16.05
C GLU A 197 -8.04 -4.78 -17.51
N GLY A 198 -8.77 -4.19 -18.46
CA GLY A 198 -8.47 -4.31 -19.89
C GLY A 198 -7.14 -3.69 -20.32
N GLU A 199 -6.54 -2.85 -19.47
CA GLU A 199 -5.27 -2.16 -19.68
C GLU A 199 -4.12 -2.76 -18.86
N GLY A 200 -4.37 -3.88 -18.16
CA GLY A 200 -3.35 -4.61 -17.40
C GLY A 200 -3.39 -4.37 -15.88
N LEU A 201 -4.37 -3.63 -15.36
CA LEU A 201 -4.64 -3.59 -13.92
C LEU A 201 -5.05 -4.97 -13.42
N THR A 202 -4.51 -5.42 -12.30
CA THR A 202 -5.00 -6.65 -11.64
C THR A 202 -5.84 -6.31 -10.42
N ILE A 203 -7.06 -6.85 -10.32
CA ILE A 203 -7.91 -6.64 -9.14
C ILE A 203 -7.80 -7.87 -8.23
N TYR A 204 -7.50 -7.61 -6.96
CA TYR A 204 -7.45 -8.61 -5.89
C TYR A 204 -8.56 -8.33 -4.88
N ASP A 205 -9.46 -9.29 -4.71
CA ASP A 205 -10.50 -9.21 -3.70
C ASP A 205 -9.94 -9.52 -2.31
N LEU A 206 -10.20 -8.63 -1.35
CA LEU A 206 -9.68 -8.73 0.01
C LEU A 206 -10.17 -9.99 0.75
N GLU A 207 -11.32 -10.55 0.39
CA GLU A 207 -11.89 -11.71 1.06
C GLU A 207 -11.56 -13.02 0.33
N SER A 208 -11.82 -13.11 -0.97
CA SER A 208 -11.63 -14.38 -1.71
C SER A 208 -10.18 -14.65 -2.04
N ASP A 209 -9.46 -13.63 -2.52
CA ASP A 209 -8.11 -13.79 -3.05
C ASP A 209 -7.09 -13.68 -1.91
N VAL A 210 -7.18 -12.59 -1.14
CA VAL A 210 -6.23 -12.26 -0.07
C VAL A 210 -6.54 -13.01 1.24
N LYS A 211 -7.78 -13.48 1.41
CA LYS A 211 -8.25 -14.15 2.64
C LYS A 211 -8.01 -13.31 3.89
N ALA A 212 -8.19 -11.99 3.78
CA ALA A 212 -7.88 -11.04 4.84
C ALA A 212 -8.83 -11.16 6.06
N PHE A 213 -9.94 -11.89 5.95
CA PHE A 213 -10.95 -11.97 7.01
C PHE A 213 -10.96 -13.33 7.71
N THR A 214 -11.30 -13.34 8.98
CA THR A 214 -11.47 -14.57 9.80
C THR A 214 -12.88 -15.12 9.76
N ILE A 215 -13.84 -14.30 9.34
CA ILE A 215 -15.24 -14.65 9.18
C ILE A 215 -15.69 -14.27 7.76
N PRO A 216 -16.65 -15.00 7.17
CA PRO A 216 -17.26 -14.58 5.91
C PRO A 216 -18.04 -13.28 6.12
N LEU A 217 -17.92 -12.36 5.18
CA LEU A 217 -18.60 -11.08 5.20
C LEU A 217 -20.02 -11.20 4.61
N PRO A 218 -21.01 -10.47 5.14
CA PRO A 218 -22.40 -10.53 4.67
C PRO A 218 -22.61 -9.71 3.38
N ARG A 219 -21.80 -9.94 2.34
CA ARG A 219 -21.91 -9.28 1.04
C ARG A 219 -22.27 -10.25 -0.07
N VAL A 220 -22.79 -9.70 -1.17
CA VAL A 220 -23.06 -10.44 -2.39
C VAL A 220 -21.98 -10.08 -3.40
N CYS A 221 -21.24 -11.08 -3.87
CA CYS A 221 -20.19 -10.93 -4.85
C CYS A 221 -20.50 -11.71 -6.13
N ILE A 222 -19.90 -11.28 -7.24
CA ILE A 222 -19.89 -12.06 -8.48
C ILE A 222 -18.78 -13.10 -8.35
N ILE A 223 -19.15 -14.38 -8.38
CA ILE A 223 -18.21 -15.50 -8.28
C ILE A 223 -18.06 -16.08 -9.69
N PRO A 224 -16.85 -16.07 -10.27
CA PRO A 224 -16.58 -16.81 -11.50
C PRO A 224 -16.96 -18.27 -11.34
N LEU A 225 -17.55 -18.88 -12.37
CA LEU A 225 -18.07 -20.24 -12.24
C LEU A 225 -16.96 -21.25 -11.97
N GLU A 226 -15.75 -20.99 -12.46
CA GLU A 226 -14.53 -21.76 -12.19
C GLU A 226 -14.10 -21.74 -10.71
N ASP A 227 -14.43 -20.68 -9.98
CA ASP A 227 -14.09 -20.50 -8.56
C ASP A 227 -15.24 -20.90 -7.62
N PHE A 228 -16.40 -21.28 -8.18
CA PHE A 228 -17.58 -21.61 -7.39
C PHE A 228 -17.43 -22.96 -6.68
N ASP A 229 -17.31 -22.91 -5.34
CA ASP A 229 -17.44 -24.07 -4.46
C ASP A 229 -18.83 -24.09 -3.79
N PRO A 230 -19.73 -25.02 -4.15
CA PRO A 230 -21.04 -25.12 -3.52
C PRO A 230 -20.96 -25.44 -2.02
N LEU A 231 -19.88 -26.08 -1.53
CA LEU A 231 -19.73 -26.39 -0.10
C LEU A 231 -19.55 -25.14 0.76
N ALA A 232 -19.13 -24.01 0.18
CA ALA A 232 -19.05 -22.73 0.88
C ALA A 232 -20.43 -22.13 1.20
N PHE A 233 -21.51 -22.65 0.61
CA PHE A 233 -22.89 -22.12 0.71
C PHE A 233 -23.88 -23.07 1.40
N LEU A 234 -23.43 -24.26 1.83
CA LEU A 234 -24.25 -25.29 2.49
C LEU A 234 -23.92 -25.38 3.99
#